data_AF-A0A914QUS3-F1
#
_entry.id   AF-A0A914QUS3-F1
#
_cell.length_a   1.000
_cell.length_b   1.000
_cell.length_c   1.000
_cell.angle_alpha   90.00
_cell.angle_beta   90.00
_cell.angle_gamma   90.00
#
_symmetry.space_group_name_H-M   'P 1'
#
loop_
_entity.id
_entity.type
_entity.pdbx_description
1 polymer ?
#
loop_
_entity_poly.entity_id
_entity_poly.type
_entity_poly.pdbx_seq_one_letter_code
_entity_poly.pdbx_strand_id
1 'polypeptide(L)'
;MHLSKHFLITLIVFLNFEIPALADFSVHFKNFIRQRYGDQVLQQLERPDMGLGMLGSFGGRTFDTDIIRNNPIIFVHGAAERAGNFISSYFYFLGKQYNNNELYSTTWGDGGVTPAKYKTLACDDVKQIRGLIQAVAAYSNRTVNIIAFAEGVPIARKAILGGTCVDTRDSLGSALTTLVDTFISVAGVGYGKQSCNPQEGGCNLNNGMYCTSAFLTELNTPATRFEGRYSYYIYIDNDNIVGQTCCNNQICSQLKNANSYSRQPNMLHDSVLTTTQDLQFAMIQSHGTFNGTAMYNNVYGYNPNIYGSGLYGLNNFQLVKNKSIEVL
;
A
#
# COMPACT_ATOMS: atom_id res chain seq x y z
N MET A 1 -52.52 -6.99 29.83
CA MET A 1 -51.12 -6.51 29.66
C MET A 1 -51.06 -5.61 28.44
N HIS A 2 -51.13 -4.30 28.64
CA HIS A 2 -50.91 -3.31 27.58
C HIS A 2 -49.41 -3.18 27.35
N LEU A 3 -48.87 -3.91 26.37
CA LEU A 3 -47.56 -3.56 25.83
C LEU A 3 -47.73 -2.25 25.04
N SER A 4 -47.18 -1.18 25.60
CA SER A 4 -47.22 0.18 25.06
C SER A 4 -46.66 0.21 23.63
N LYS A 5 -47.45 0.78 22.70
CA LYS A 5 -47.05 1.06 21.30
C LYS A 5 -45.78 1.92 21.21
N HIS A 6 -45.34 2.56 22.30
CA HIS A 6 -44.11 3.33 22.35
C HIS A 6 -42.84 2.45 22.42
N PHE A 7 -42.94 1.19 22.82
CA PHE A 7 -41.78 0.29 22.84
C PHE A 7 -41.38 -0.19 21.43
N LEU A 8 -42.35 -0.27 20.51
CA LEU A 8 -42.11 -0.66 19.12
C LEU A 8 -41.50 0.48 18.29
N ILE A 9 -41.80 1.74 18.63
CA ILE A 9 -41.27 2.91 17.91
C ILE A 9 -39.80 3.15 18.28
N THR A 10 -39.38 2.87 19.53
CA THR A 10 -37.97 3.00 19.92
C THR A 10 -37.08 1.93 19.27
N LEU A 11 -37.62 0.76 18.90
CA LEU A 11 -36.86 -0.30 18.23
C LEU A 11 -36.64 -0.02 16.72
N ILE A 12 -37.49 0.80 16.09
CA ILE A 12 -37.40 1.12 14.65
C ILE A 12 -36.44 2.29 14.38
N VAL A 13 -36.18 3.15 15.37
CA VAL A 13 -35.25 4.30 15.22
C VAL A 13 -33.77 3.87 15.27
N PHE A 14 -33.44 2.69 15.81
CA PHE A 14 -32.07 2.16 15.80
C PHE A 14 -31.70 1.35 14.54
N LEU A 15 -32.63 1.14 13.61
CA LEU A 15 -32.39 0.35 12.39
C LEU A 15 -32.01 1.18 11.14
N ASN A 16 -31.89 2.50 11.25
CA ASN A 16 -31.58 3.38 10.11
C ASN A 16 -30.33 4.24 10.28
N PHE A 17 -29.54 4.02 11.33
CA PHE A 17 -28.13 4.42 11.26
C PHE A 17 -27.38 3.31 10.54
N GLU A 18 -27.39 3.36 9.20
CA GLU A 18 -26.26 2.83 8.46
C GLU A 18 -25.04 3.62 8.93
N ILE A 19 -24.37 3.13 9.98
CA ILE A 19 -22.95 3.42 10.16
C ILE A 19 -22.37 2.97 8.83
N PRO A 20 -21.78 3.85 8.01
CA PRO A 20 -21.03 3.39 6.86
C PRO A 20 -19.93 2.51 7.44
N ALA A 21 -20.16 1.20 7.41
CA ALA A 21 -19.14 0.22 7.72
C ALA A 21 -17.97 0.64 6.84
N LEU A 22 -16.79 0.81 7.44
CA LEU A 22 -15.55 1.01 6.70
C LEU A 22 -15.44 -0.13 5.69
N ALA A 23 -15.90 0.16 4.47
CA ALA A 23 -16.35 -0.87 3.56
C ALA A 23 -15.16 -1.46 2.83
N ASP A 24 -15.33 -2.70 2.38
CA ASP A 24 -14.56 -3.27 1.28
C ASP A 24 -14.72 -2.42 0.02
N PHE A 25 -14.39 -2.94 -1.16
CA PHE A 25 -14.73 -2.23 -2.39
C PHE A 25 -16.19 -1.78 -2.44
N SER A 26 -16.39 -0.54 -2.89
CA SER A 26 -17.74 0.00 -3.03
C SER A 26 -18.56 -0.84 -4.00
N VAL A 27 -19.88 -0.90 -3.81
CA VAL A 27 -20.79 -1.66 -4.70
C VAL A 27 -20.57 -1.29 -6.17
N HIS A 28 -20.34 0.00 -6.46
CA HIS A 28 -20.07 0.48 -7.81
C HIS A 28 -18.79 -0.12 -8.39
N PHE A 29 -17.69 -0.13 -7.65
CA PHE A 29 -16.43 -0.72 -8.13
C PHE A 29 -16.53 -2.26 -8.24
N LYS A 30 -17.23 -2.92 -7.33
CA LYS A 30 -17.50 -4.37 -7.42
C LYS A 30 -18.27 -4.73 -8.67
N ASN A 31 -19.31 -3.95 -8.99
CA ASN A 31 -20.09 -4.14 -10.21
C ASN A 31 -19.24 -3.93 -11.46
N PHE A 32 -18.37 -2.91 -11.48
CA PHE A 32 -17.41 -2.71 -12.57
C PHE A 32 -16.48 -3.90 -12.75
N ILE A 33 -15.86 -4.39 -11.67
CA ILE A 33 -14.94 -5.55 -11.75
C ILE A 33 -15.70 -6.79 -12.24
N ARG A 34 -16.87 -7.07 -11.66
CA ARG A 34 -17.70 -8.21 -12.06
C ARG A 34 -18.07 -8.15 -13.54
N GLN A 35 -18.56 -7.01 -14.02
CA GLN A 35 -18.99 -6.85 -15.40
C GLN A 35 -17.83 -6.94 -16.40
N ARG A 36 -16.64 -6.44 -16.03
CA ARG A 36 -15.49 -6.36 -16.94
C ARG A 36 -14.56 -7.57 -16.89
N TYR A 37 -14.38 -8.15 -15.71
CA TYR A 37 -13.38 -9.18 -15.42
C TYR A 37 -13.95 -10.47 -14.81
N GLY A 38 -15.23 -10.48 -14.41
CA GLY A 38 -15.91 -11.64 -13.84
C GLY A 38 -15.79 -11.77 -12.32
N ASP A 39 -16.60 -12.67 -11.74
CA ASP A 39 -16.71 -12.86 -10.29
C ASP A 39 -15.42 -13.43 -9.65
N GLN A 40 -14.66 -14.26 -10.38
CA GLN A 40 -13.41 -14.80 -9.86
C GLN A 40 -12.38 -13.70 -9.58
N VAL A 41 -12.25 -12.74 -10.50
CA VAL A 41 -11.35 -11.58 -10.32
C VAL A 41 -11.88 -10.67 -9.20
N LEU A 42 -13.20 -10.48 -9.12
CA LEU A 42 -13.79 -9.73 -8.01
C LEU A 42 -13.44 -10.37 -6.66
N GLN A 43 -13.65 -11.68 -6.50
CA GLN A 43 -13.36 -12.38 -5.25
C GLN A 43 -11.88 -12.28 -4.89
N GLN A 44 -10.99 -12.43 -5.87
CA GLN A 44 -9.55 -12.31 -5.68
C GLN A 44 -9.14 -10.91 -5.20
N LEU A 45 -9.80 -9.85 -5.69
CA LEU A 45 -9.44 -8.47 -5.34
C LEU A 45 -10.19 -7.94 -4.10
N GLU A 46 -11.46 -8.30 -3.88
CA GLU A 46 -12.26 -7.76 -2.76
C GLU A 46 -11.82 -8.36 -1.42
N ARG A 47 -11.38 -9.63 -1.42
CA ARG A 47 -10.88 -10.34 -0.22
C ARG A 47 -11.82 -10.27 1.00
N PRO A 48 -13.12 -10.58 0.84
CA PRO A 48 -14.06 -10.58 1.97
C PRO A 48 -13.70 -11.61 3.06
N ASP A 49 -12.86 -12.59 2.73
CA ASP A 49 -12.31 -13.60 3.65
C ASP A 49 -11.33 -13.02 4.69
N MET A 50 -10.87 -11.79 4.51
CA MET A 50 -9.89 -11.13 5.39
C MET A 50 -10.49 -10.35 6.56
N GLY A 51 -11.82 -10.42 6.72
CA GLY A 51 -12.55 -9.78 7.82
C GLY A 51 -13.11 -8.41 7.45
N LEU A 52 -13.85 -7.83 8.39
CA LEU A 52 -14.55 -6.55 8.22
C LEU A 52 -13.59 -5.36 8.30
N GLY A 53 -13.99 -4.20 7.76
CA GLY A 53 -13.36 -2.93 8.10
C GLY A 53 -12.06 -2.63 7.35
N MET A 54 -12.11 -2.52 6.02
CA MET A 54 -10.95 -2.24 5.15
C MET A 54 -9.77 -3.24 5.28
N LEU A 55 -9.97 -4.36 5.97
CA LEU A 55 -8.95 -5.40 6.16
C LEU A 55 -8.77 -6.24 4.89
N GLY A 56 -9.83 -6.49 4.12
CA GLY A 56 -9.73 -7.19 2.84
C GLY A 56 -9.30 -6.27 1.72
N SER A 57 -10.08 -5.22 1.51
CA SER A 57 -9.84 -4.24 0.46
C SER A 57 -10.50 -2.91 0.80
N PHE A 58 -10.23 -1.89 -0.01
CA PHE A 58 -11.01 -0.65 0.02
C PHE A 58 -10.89 0.09 -1.30
N GLY A 59 -11.86 0.96 -1.58
CA GLY A 59 -11.86 1.87 -2.71
C GLY A 59 -13.09 1.76 -3.60
N GLY A 60 -13.25 2.74 -4.48
CA GLY A 60 -14.40 2.84 -5.38
C GLY A 60 -15.31 4.02 -5.05
N ARG A 61 -16.30 4.25 -5.92
CA ARG A 61 -17.26 5.36 -5.77
C ARG A 61 -18.29 5.02 -4.71
N THR A 62 -18.53 5.95 -3.79
CA THR A 62 -19.65 5.85 -2.85
C THR A 62 -20.95 6.17 -3.58
N PHE A 63 -20.93 7.14 -4.50
CA PHE A 63 -22.08 7.54 -5.32
C PHE A 63 -21.72 7.62 -6.81
N ASP A 64 -22.70 7.39 -7.69
CA ASP A 64 -22.48 7.41 -9.15
C ASP A 64 -21.97 8.77 -9.65
N THR A 65 -22.31 9.84 -8.94
CA THR A 65 -21.91 11.23 -9.21
C THR A 65 -20.51 11.57 -8.70
N ASP A 66 -19.82 10.66 -8.02
CA ASP A 66 -18.46 10.89 -7.52
C ASP A 66 -17.48 11.08 -8.68
N ILE A 67 -16.74 12.20 -8.65
CA ILE A 67 -15.77 12.57 -9.67
C ILE A 67 -14.36 12.20 -9.19
N ILE A 68 -13.58 11.54 -10.05
CA ILE A 68 -12.15 11.25 -9.84
C ILE A 68 -11.34 12.43 -10.41
N ARG A 69 -10.71 13.20 -9.53
CA ARG A 69 -9.94 14.42 -9.84
C ARG A 69 -8.43 14.17 -9.87
N ASN A 70 -7.96 13.28 -9.00
CA ASN A 70 -6.56 12.91 -8.85
C ASN A 70 -6.27 11.58 -9.56
N ASN A 71 -4.99 11.31 -9.81
CA ASN A 71 -4.57 9.95 -10.15
C ASN A 71 -4.78 9.06 -8.92
N PRO A 72 -5.53 7.95 -9.03
CA PRO A 72 -5.78 7.10 -7.86
C PRO A 72 -4.48 6.56 -7.26
N ILE A 73 -4.47 6.36 -5.94
CA ILE A 73 -3.37 5.73 -5.21
C ILE A 73 -3.75 4.30 -4.89
N ILE A 74 -2.88 3.37 -5.29
CA ILE A 74 -2.95 1.97 -4.90
C ILE A 74 -1.89 1.72 -3.83
N PHE A 75 -2.34 1.24 -2.68
CA PHE A 75 -1.48 0.84 -1.58
C PHE A 75 -1.20 -0.66 -1.63
N VAL A 76 0.06 -1.06 -1.43
CA VAL A 76 0.50 -2.47 -1.46
C VAL A 76 1.27 -2.77 -0.18
N HIS A 77 0.70 -3.62 0.68
CA HIS A 77 1.22 -3.91 2.03
C HIS A 77 2.39 -4.89 2.01
N GLY A 78 3.09 -5.01 3.14
CA GLY A 78 4.21 -5.93 3.36
C GLY A 78 3.76 -7.37 3.58
N ALA A 79 4.73 -8.28 3.72
CA ALA A 79 4.41 -9.68 4.00
C ALA A 79 3.77 -9.83 5.37
N ALA A 80 2.86 -10.79 5.48
CA ALA A 80 2.09 -11.06 6.69
C ALA A 80 1.22 -9.90 7.20
N GLU A 81 0.93 -8.91 6.35
CA GLU A 81 0.03 -7.79 6.64
C GLU A 81 -1.26 -7.89 5.83
N ARG A 82 -2.08 -6.83 5.91
CA ARG A 82 -3.35 -6.66 5.19
C ARG A 82 -3.47 -5.24 4.64
N ALA A 83 -4.44 -5.02 3.75
CA ALA A 83 -4.84 -3.71 3.26
C ALA A 83 -5.04 -2.69 4.40
N GLY A 84 -5.57 -3.15 5.54
CA GLY A 84 -5.76 -2.35 6.74
C GLY A 84 -4.50 -1.66 7.29
N ASN A 85 -3.29 -2.12 6.95
CA ASN A 85 -2.05 -1.43 7.34
C ASN A 85 -1.96 0.00 6.78
N PHE A 86 -2.73 0.29 5.73
CA PHE A 86 -2.81 1.63 5.13
C PHE A 86 -3.96 2.49 5.63
N ILE A 87 -4.70 2.10 6.68
CA ILE A 87 -5.81 2.94 7.19
C ILE A 87 -5.34 4.34 7.58
N SER A 88 -4.16 4.46 8.22
CA SER A 88 -3.59 5.77 8.53
C SER A 88 -3.31 6.58 7.25
N SER A 89 -2.73 5.95 6.22
CA SER A 89 -2.46 6.60 4.94
C SER A 89 -3.74 6.98 4.22
N TYR A 90 -4.76 6.13 4.27
CA TYR A 90 -6.07 6.41 3.70
C TYR A 90 -6.65 7.72 4.26
N PHE A 91 -6.73 7.85 5.60
CA PHE A 91 -7.25 9.08 6.22
C PHE A 91 -6.35 10.29 6.00
N TYR A 92 -5.03 10.08 5.97
CA TYR A 92 -4.09 11.13 5.63
C TYR A 92 -4.36 11.70 4.23
N PHE A 93 -4.50 10.85 3.21
CA PHE A 93 -4.74 11.29 1.83
C PHE A 93 -6.13 11.90 1.66
N LEU A 94 -7.16 11.42 2.37
CA LEU A 94 -8.45 12.12 2.44
C LEU A 94 -8.29 13.56 2.96
N GLY A 95 -7.45 13.77 3.98
CA GLY A 95 -7.06 15.10 4.47
C GLY A 95 -6.28 15.96 3.46
N LYS A 96 -5.74 15.35 2.41
CA LYS A 96 -5.05 16.01 1.29
C LYS A 96 -5.91 16.11 0.02
N GLN A 97 -7.23 16.19 0.19
CA GLN A 97 -8.21 16.36 -0.90
C GLN A 97 -8.32 15.18 -1.87
N TYR A 98 -7.83 14.00 -1.49
CA TYR A 98 -8.25 12.76 -2.14
C TYR A 98 -9.64 12.34 -1.64
N ASN A 99 -10.29 11.48 -2.41
CA ASN A 99 -11.60 10.93 -2.09
C ASN A 99 -11.55 9.39 -2.06
N ASN A 100 -12.58 8.75 -1.50
CA ASN A 100 -12.67 7.29 -1.38
C ASN A 100 -12.51 6.56 -2.73
N ASN A 101 -12.98 7.19 -3.82
CA ASN A 101 -12.87 6.70 -5.19
C ASN A 101 -11.48 6.95 -5.84
N GLU A 102 -10.50 7.38 -5.05
CA GLU A 102 -9.13 7.65 -5.47
C GLU A 102 -8.11 6.89 -4.62
N LEU A 103 -8.56 6.10 -3.63
CA LEU A 103 -7.71 5.38 -2.69
C LEU A 103 -8.08 3.91 -2.70
N TYR A 104 -7.12 3.04 -3.02
CA TYR A 104 -7.37 1.63 -3.28
C TYR A 104 -6.36 0.73 -2.59
N SER A 105 -6.80 -0.42 -2.10
CA SER A 105 -5.92 -1.50 -1.65
C SER A 105 -6.63 -2.84 -1.73
N THR A 106 -5.86 -3.92 -1.78
CA THR A 106 -6.30 -5.30 -1.64
C THR A 106 -5.28 -6.05 -0.81
N THR A 107 -5.75 -6.95 0.04
CA THR A 107 -4.87 -7.86 0.77
C THR A 107 -4.38 -8.95 -0.17
N TRP A 108 -3.07 -9.04 -0.41
CA TRP A 108 -2.48 -10.15 -1.15
C TRP A 108 -2.06 -11.28 -0.21
N GLY A 109 -1.91 -12.50 -0.75
CA GLY A 109 -1.57 -13.68 0.04
C GLY A 109 -2.65 -14.09 1.04
N ASP A 110 -2.23 -14.62 2.19
CA ASP A 110 -3.13 -15.15 3.21
C ASP A 110 -3.46 -14.15 4.33
N GLY A 111 -3.04 -12.89 4.19
CA GLY A 111 -3.31 -11.83 5.16
C GLY A 111 -2.73 -12.07 6.54
N GLY A 112 -1.52 -12.62 6.64
CA GLY A 112 -0.81 -12.77 7.91
C GLY A 112 -0.81 -14.16 8.52
N VAL A 113 -1.34 -15.18 7.81
CA VAL A 113 -1.31 -16.56 8.31
C VAL A 113 0.10 -17.14 8.18
N THR A 114 0.75 -16.93 7.04
CA THR A 114 2.14 -17.34 6.84
C THR A 114 3.08 -16.30 7.44
N PRO A 115 3.97 -16.66 8.38
CA PRO A 115 4.98 -15.74 8.90
C PRO A 115 5.86 -15.17 7.78
N ALA A 116 6.22 -13.89 7.87
CA ALA A 116 7.00 -13.19 6.82
C ALA A 116 8.27 -13.95 6.39
N LYS A 117 8.95 -14.62 7.32
CA LYS A 117 10.14 -15.46 7.05
C LYS A 117 9.91 -16.59 6.03
N TYR A 118 8.68 -17.08 5.93
CA TYR A 118 8.30 -18.17 5.03
C TYR A 118 7.50 -17.70 3.81
N LYS A 119 7.13 -16.42 3.76
CA LYS A 119 6.34 -15.87 2.66
C LYS A 119 7.23 -15.67 1.44
N THR A 120 6.87 -16.33 0.34
CA THR A 120 7.51 -16.17 -0.97
C THR A 120 6.85 -15.05 -1.78
N LEU A 121 7.55 -14.55 -2.79
CA LEU A 121 7.06 -13.58 -3.77
C LEU A 121 6.29 -14.32 -4.87
N ALA A 122 5.17 -14.94 -4.50
CA ALA A 122 4.44 -15.88 -5.35
C ALA A 122 3.79 -15.22 -6.57
N CYS A 123 3.71 -15.94 -7.70
CA CYS A 123 3.05 -15.44 -8.92
C CYS A 123 1.59 -15.00 -8.70
N ASP A 124 0.85 -15.70 -7.84
CA ASP A 124 -0.56 -15.37 -7.59
C ASP A 124 -0.72 -14.03 -6.87
N ASP A 125 0.19 -13.71 -5.94
CA ASP A 125 0.24 -12.40 -5.27
C ASP A 125 0.56 -11.29 -6.29
N VAL A 126 1.50 -11.55 -7.21
CA VAL A 126 1.84 -10.65 -8.32
C VAL A 126 0.64 -10.42 -9.25
N LYS A 127 -0.04 -11.50 -9.66
CA LYS A 127 -1.23 -11.42 -10.53
C LYS A 127 -2.36 -10.64 -9.87
N GLN A 128 -2.55 -10.81 -8.56
CA GLN A 128 -3.57 -10.06 -7.82
C GLN A 128 -3.28 -8.55 -7.85
N ILE A 129 -2.06 -8.14 -7.49
CA ILE A 129 -1.68 -6.71 -7.51
C ILE A 129 -1.73 -6.15 -8.93
N ARG A 130 -1.30 -6.93 -9.93
CA ARG A 130 -1.41 -6.56 -11.34
C ARG A 130 -2.85 -6.33 -11.77
N GLY A 131 -3.76 -7.23 -11.39
CA GLY A 131 -5.19 -7.10 -11.63
C GLY A 131 -5.78 -5.85 -11.00
N LEU A 132 -5.38 -5.52 -9.77
CA LEU A 132 -5.81 -4.29 -9.11
C LEU A 132 -5.36 -3.03 -9.89
N ILE A 133 -4.08 -2.98 -10.30
CA ILE A 133 -3.53 -1.85 -11.09
C ILE A 133 -4.36 -1.64 -12.37
N GLN A 134 -4.62 -2.72 -13.11
CA GLN A 134 -5.39 -2.65 -14.35
C GLN A 134 -6.85 -2.25 -14.10
N ALA A 135 -7.48 -2.81 -13.07
CA ALA A 135 -8.87 -2.51 -12.72
C ALA A 135 -9.04 -1.04 -12.31
N VAL A 136 -8.16 -0.51 -11.45
CA VAL A 136 -8.23 0.88 -10.98
C VAL A 136 -7.93 1.86 -12.11
N ALA A 137 -6.90 1.61 -12.93
CA ALA A 137 -6.59 2.45 -14.08
C ALA A 137 -7.75 2.51 -15.09
N ALA A 138 -8.35 1.36 -15.40
CA ALA A 138 -9.51 1.29 -16.30
C ALA A 138 -10.76 1.94 -15.71
N TYR A 139 -11.02 1.73 -14.41
CA TYR A 139 -12.19 2.29 -13.71
C TYR A 139 -12.14 3.80 -13.58
N SER A 140 -10.95 4.34 -13.31
CA SER A 140 -10.72 5.78 -13.17
C SER A 140 -10.48 6.50 -14.49
N ASN A 141 -10.21 5.75 -15.56
CA ASN A 141 -9.72 6.25 -16.84
C ASN A 141 -8.50 7.18 -16.67
N ARG A 142 -7.56 6.77 -15.81
CA ARG A 142 -6.36 7.53 -15.42
C ARG A 142 -5.18 6.60 -15.20
N THR A 143 -3.98 7.17 -15.20
CA THR A 143 -2.81 6.53 -14.60
C THR A 143 -2.97 6.47 -13.08
N VAL A 144 -2.27 5.54 -12.45
CA VAL A 144 -2.30 5.35 -10.99
C VAL A 144 -0.96 5.73 -10.36
N ASN A 145 -1.01 6.10 -9.09
CA ASN A 145 0.14 6.16 -8.21
C ASN A 145 0.17 4.88 -7.36
N ILE A 146 1.34 4.40 -7.01
CA ILE A 146 1.51 3.19 -6.19
C ILE A 146 2.42 3.53 -5.01
N ILE A 147 1.96 3.22 -3.80
CA ILE A 147 2.76 3.25 -2.58
C ILE A 147 2.85 1.83 -2.06
N ALA A 148 4.05 1.25 -2.15
CA ALA A 148 4.30 -0.12 -1.74
C ALA A 148 5.25 -0.15 -0.53
N PHE A 149 4.95 -1.03 0.43
CA PHE A 149 5.69 -1.17 1.68
C PHE A 149 6.37 -2.54 1.78
N ALA A 150 7.59 -2.59 2.32
CA ALA A 150 8.32 -3.83 2.62
C ALA A 150 8.33 -4.84 1.44
N GLU A 151 7.85 -6.06 1.63
CA GLU A 151 7.76 -7.11 0.60
C GLU A 151 6.70 -6.84 -0.47
N GLY A 152 5.76 -5.92 -0.24
CA GLY A 152 4.83 -5.45 -1.25
C GLY A 152 5.55 -4.75 -2.41
N VAL A 153 6.75 -4.21 -2.17
CA VAL A 153 7.57 -3.53 -3.18
C VAL A 153 7.98 -4.45 -4.32
N PRO A 154 8.69 -5.57 -4.11
CA PRO A 154 9.04 -6.47 -5.21
C PRO A 154 7.81 -7.09 -5.88
N ILE A 155 6.72 -7.35 -5.16
CA ILE A 155 5.45 -7.83 -5.74
C ILE A 155 4.88 -6.80 -6.72
N ALA A 156 4.74 -5.55 -6.30
CA ALA A 156 4.23 -4.47 -7.14
C ALA A 156 5.16 -4.20 -8.33
N ARG A 157 6.48 -4.22 -8.12
CA ARG A 157 7.46 -4.10 -9.21
C ARG A 157 7.27 -5.22 -10.24
N LYS A 158 7.15 -6.48 -9.83
CA LYS A 158 6.91 -7.58 -10.78
C LYS A 158 5.57 -7.46 -11.49
N ALA A 159 4.53 -7.02 -10.79
CA ALA A 159 3.22 -6.74 -11.37
C ALA A 159 3.29 -5.68 -12.48
N ILE A 160 4.14 -4.66 -12.31
CA ILE A 160 4.37 -3.61 -13.32
C ILE A 160 5.27 -4.10 -14.45
N LEU A 161 6.38 -4.79 -14.16
CA LEU A 161 7.31 -5.29 -15.17
C LEU A 161 6.63 -6.27 -16.13
N GLY A 162 5.76 -7.13 -15.61
CA GLY A 162 5.12 -8.18 -16.40
C GLY A 162 6.10 -9.32 -16.74
N GLY A 163 6.01 -9.81 -17.98
CA GLY A 163 6.80 -10.94 -18.45
C GLY A 163 6.27 -12.27 -17.95
N THR A 164 7.15 -13.14 -17.47
CA THR A 164 6.82 -14.50 -17.01
C THR A 164 7.13 -14.65 -15.53
N CYS A 165 6.27 -15.33 -14.77
CA CYS A 165 6.55 -15.68 -13.38
C CYS A 165 7.69 -16.70 -13.26
N VAL A 166 8.65 -16.47 -12.36
CA VAL A 166 9.84 -17.34 -12.22
C VAL A 166 9.50 -18.71 -11.60
N ASP A 167 8.48 -18.76 -10.76
CA ASP A 167 8.00 -19.94 -10.03
C ASP A 167 7.01 -20.79 -10.83
N THR A 168 5.97 -20.18 -11.41
CA THR A 168 4.91 -20.93 -12.12
C THR A 168 5.06 -20.98 -13.63
N ARG A 169 5.88 -20.09 -14.21
CA ARG A 169 5.99 -19.85 -15.66
C ARG A 169 4.73 -19.28 -16.32
N ASP A 170 3.78 -18.81 -15.53
CA ASP A 170 2.61 -18.11 -16.06
C ASP A 170 2.99 -16.78 -16.70
N SER A 171 2.25 -16.41 -17.75
CA SER A 171 2.40 -15.12 -18.40
C SER A 171 1.67 -14.04 -17.60
N LEU A 172 2.39 -12.96 -17.28
CA LEU A 172 1.83 -11.71 -16.77
C LEU A 172 1.47 -10.76 -17.92
N GLY A 173 1.98 -10.98 -19.13
CA GLY A 173 1.81 -10.09 -20.27
C GLY A 173 2.78 -8.91 -20.28
N SER A 174 2.48 -7.87 -21.07
CA SER A 174 3.36 -6.71 -21.25
C SER A 174 3.51 -5.86 -19.98
N ALA A 175 4.52 -5.00 -19.93
CA ALA A 175 4.69 -4.06 -18.82
C ALA A 175 3.48 -3.10 -18.67
N LEU A 176 3.14 -2.74 -17.43
CA LEU A 176 2.14 -1.72 -17.09
C LEU A 176 2.75 -0.34 -16.84
N THR A 177 4.02 -0.12 -17.22
CA THR A 177 4.75 1.13 -16.97
C THR A 177 3.95 2.37 -17.39
N THR A 178 3.20 2.30 -18.50
CA THR A 178 2.40 3.42 -19.00
C THR A 178 1.11 3.68 -18.21
N LEU A 179 0.69 2.75 -17.35
CA LEU A 179 -0.45 2.91 -16.45
C LEU A 179 -0.03 3.53 -15.10
N VAL A 180 1.26 3.58 -14.78
CA VAL A 180 1.76 4.09 -13.50
C VAL A 180 2.42 5.44 -13.68
N ASP A 181 1.88 6.47 -13.03
CA ASP A 181 2.51 7.79 -12.98
C ASP A 181 3.67 7.79 -11.99
N THR A 182 3.38 7.55 -10.71
CA THR A 182 4.39 7.59 -9.66
C THR A 182 4.40 6.30 -8.83
N PHE A 183 5.57 5.68 -8.68
CA PHE A 183 5.80 4.54 -7.79
C PHE A 183 6.67 4.94 -6.59
N ILE A 184 6.24 4.63 -5.37
CA ILE A 184 6.98 4.92 -4.15
C ILE A 184 7.20 3.60 -3.39
N SER A 185 8.47 3.25 -3.21
CA SER A 185 8.90 2.18 -2.30
C SER A 185 9.13 2.76 -0.90
N VAL A 186 8.52 2.17 0.11
CA VAL A 186 8.72 2.54 1.52
C VAL A 186 9.33 1.34 2.25
N ALA A 187 10.58 1.47 2.71
CA ALA A 187 11.35 0.39 3.35
C ALA A 187 11.29 -0.95 2.57
N GLY A 188 11.27 -0.87 1.24
CA GLY A 188 11.01 -2.04 0.40
C GLY A 188 12.15 -3.06 0.34
N VAL A 189 11.84 -4.28 -0.10
CA VAL A 189 12.85 -5.26 -0.54
C VAL A 189 13.24 -4.99 -2.00
N GLY A 190 14.28 -4.17 -2.22
CA GLY A 190 14.75 -3.76 -3.55
C GLY A 190 15.82 -4.68 -4.14
N TYR A 191 16.95 -4.79 -3.46
CA TYR A 191 18.08 -5.69 -3.77
C TYR A 191 18.13 -6.95 -2.89
N GLY A 192 17.14 -7.12 -2.02
CA GLY A 192 17.01 -8.28 -1.14
C GLY A 192 16.83 -7.89 0.31
N LYS A 193 16.79 -8.91 1.17
CA LYS A 193 16.78 -8.78 2.63
C LYS A 193 18.11 -9.27 3.18
N GLN A 194 18.82 -8.44 3.93
CA GLN A 194 20.21 -8.69 4.37
C GLN A 194 20.37 -9.99 5.16
N SER A 195 19.38 -10.31 6.00
CA SER A 195 19.39 -11.51 6.86
C SER A 195 18.88 -12.77 6.16
N CYS A 196 18.61 -12.73 4.85
CA CYS A 196 18.06 -13.90 4.15
C CYS A 196 19.07 -15.05 4.06
N ASN A 197 18.62 -16.23 4.50
CA ASN A 197 19.30 -17.49 4.26
C ASN A 197 18.57 -18.26 3.13
N PRO A 198 19.24 -18.66 2.04
CA PRO A 198 18.63 -19.38 0.91
C PRO A 198 17.90 -20.68 1.26
N GLN A 199 18.17 -21.26 2.43
CA GLN A 199 17.49 -22.47 2.93
C GLN A 199 16.09 -22.17 3.50
N GLU A 200 15.75 -20.91 3.73
CA GLU A 200 14.47 -20.48 4.27
C GLU A 200 13.46 -20.23 3.15
N GLY A 201 12.20 -20.64 3.35
CA GLY A 201 11.16 -20.56 2.33
C GLY A 201 11.04 -19.19 1.67
N GLY A 202 10.89 -18.12 2.45
CA GLY A 202 10.76 -16.74 1.93
C GLY A 202 12.05 -16.15 1.35
N CYS A 203 13.17 -16.85 1.49
CA CYS A 203 14.49 -16.42 1.02
C CYS A 203 15.07 -17.37 -0.05
N ASN A 204 14.27 -18.27 -0.62
CA ASN A 204 14.78 -19.21 -1.63
C ASN A 204 15.33 -18.52 -2.89
N LEU A 205 16.17 -19.25 -3.66
CA LEU A 205 16.84 -18.73 -4.86
C LEU A 205 15.95 -18.58 -6.10
N ASN A 206 14.66 -18.95 -6.03
CA ASN A 206 13.73 -18.79 -7.15
C ASN A 206 12.87 -17.53 -6.96
N ASN A 207 11.88 -17.58 -6.08
CA ASN A 207 10.92 -16.50 -5.79
C ASN A 207 11.03 -15.97 -4.36
N GLY A 208 12.23 -16.05 -3.76
CA GLY A 208 12.51 -15.50 -2.43
C GLY A 208 13.17 -14.13 -2.46
N MET A 209 13.39 -13.59 -1.26
CA MET A 209 14.00 -12.28 -1.02
C MET A 209 15.53 -12.32 -0.90
N TYR A 210 16.16 -13.45 -1.18
CA TYR A 210 17.61 -13.50 -1.29
C TYR A 210 18.06 -12.72 -2.53
N CYS A 211 19.11 -11.91 -2.38
CA CYS A 211 19.51 -10.92 -3.38
C CYS A 211 19.80 -11.49 -4.79
N THR A 212 20.20 -12.77 -4.88
CA THR A 212 20.48 -13.48 -6.14
C THR A 212 19.34 -14.41 -6.55
N SER A 213 18.16 -14.29 -5.94
CA SER A 213 16.98 -15.03 -6.39
C SER A 213 16.65 -14.67 -7.83
N ALA A 214 16.07 -15.60 -8.59
CA ALA A 214 15.66 -15.34 -9.96
C ALA A 214 14.70 -14.14 -10.04
N PHE A 215 13.78 -14.02 -9.07
CA PHE A 215 12.83 -12.92 -8.96
C PHE A 215 13.51 -11.55 -8.81
N LEU A 216 14.40 -11.38 -7.82
CA LEU A 216 15.05 -10.08 -7.59
C LEU A 216 16.11 -9.77 -8.66
N THR A 217 16.75 -10.79 -9.22
CA THR A 217 17.66 -10.63 -10.36
C THR A 217 16.91 -10.05 -11.56
N GLU A 218 15.74 -10.59 -11.88
CA GLU A 218 14.90 -10.08 -12.98
C GLU A 218 14.48 -8.63 -12.74
N LEU A 219 14.01 -8.29 -11.54
CA LEU A 219 13.59 -6.92 -11.22
C LEU A 219 14.73 -5.89 -11.29
N ASN A 220 15.97 -6.32 -11.13
CA ASN A 220 17.14 -5.45 -11.17
C ASN A 220 17.93 -5.56 -12.50
N THR A 221 17.42 -6.34 -13.47
CA THR A 221 18.00 -6.48 -14.81
C THR A 221 17.77 -5.26 -15.69
N PRO A 222 16.56 -4.65 -15.79
CA PRO A 222 16.31 -3.53 -16.69
C PRO A 222 17.36 -2.41 -16.60
N ALA A 223 17.77 -1.91 -17.76
CA ALA A 223 18.74 -0.82 -17.88
C ALA A 223 18.13 0.54 -17.55
N THR A 224 16.80 0.67 -17.66
CA THR A 224 16.04 1.88 -17.37
C THR A 224 14.95 1.58 -16.34
N ARG A 225 14.44 2.63 -15.70
CA ARG A 225 13.28 2.58 -14.81
C ARG A 225 12.07 2.00 -15.56
N PHE A 226 11.29 1.15 -14.88
CA PHE A 226 10.06 0.58 -15.44
C PHE A 226 8.86 0.72 -14.50
N GLU A 227 9.08 1.11 -13.24
CA GLU A 227 8.07 1.16 -12.19
C GLU A 227 6.97 2.20 -12.47
N GLY A 228 7.23 3.15 -13.37
CA GLY A 228 6.27 4.17 -13.79
C GLY A 228 6.98 5.33 -14.47
N ARG A 229 6.24 6.40 -14.75
CA ARG A 229 6.83 7.66 -15.23
C ARG A 229 7.86 8.20 -14.23
N TYR A 230 7.57 8.11 -12.94
CA TYR A 230 8.43 8.45 -11.83
C TYR A 230 8.53 7.30 -10.83
N SER A 231 9.70 7.10 -10.23
CA SER A 231 9.84 6.23 -9.06
C SER A 231 10.77 6.80 -8.00
N TYR A 232 10.42 6.53 -6.75
CA TYR A 232 11.15 6.96 -5.57
C TYR A 232 11.28 5.82 -4.57
N TYR A 233 12.28 5.89 -3.71
CA TYR A 233 12.35 5.00 -2.55
C TYR A 233 12.70 5.74 -1.27
N ILE A 234 12.07 5.33 -0.18
CA ILE A 234 12.35 5.78 1.18
C ILE A 234 13.00 4.58 1.88
N TYR A 235 14.21 4.77 2.40
CA TYR A 235 14.91 3.72 3.14
C TYR A 235 15.33 4.21 4.52
N ILE A 236 15.48 3.27 5.45
CA ILE A 236 15.85 3.52 6.83
C ILE A 236 17.32 3.13 7.03
N ASP A 237 18.04 3.91 7.83
CA ASP A 237 19.37 3.48 8.28
C ASP A 237 19.28 2.36 9.30
N ASN A 238 20.07 1.31 9.11
CA ASN A 238 20.11 0.15 10.00
C ASN A 238 18.72 -0.50 10.18
N ASP A 239 17.94 -0.59 9.11
CA ASP A 239 16.64 -1.27 9.09
C ASP A 239 16.78 -2.69 9.66
N ASN A 240 16.08 -2.97 10.76
CA ASN A 240 16.18 -4.25 11.48
C ASN A 240 15.38 -5.38 10.83
N ILE A 241 14.55 -5.09 9.83
CA ILE A 241 13.72 -6.05 9.11
C ILE A 241 14.34 -6.36 7.75
N VAL A 242 14.47 -5.36 6.88
CA VAL A 242 15.01 -5.54 5.52
C VAL A 242 16.55 -5.54 5.52
N GLY A 243 17.17 -4.78 6.40
CA GLY A 243 18.63 -4.62 6.46
C GLY A 243 19.14 -3.41 5.70
N GLN A 244 20.42 -3.10 5.92
CA GLN A 244 21.10 -1.95 5.34
C GLN A 244 21.78 -2.28 4.02
N THR A 245 22.57 -3.36 4.00
CA THR A 245 23.49 -3.69 2.92
C THR A 245 23.21 -5.09 2.40
N CYS A 246 22.89 -5.15 1.12
CA CYS A 246 22.64 -6.37 0.37
C CYS A 246 23.79 -6.62 -0.62
N CYS A 247 23.64 -7.58 -1.52
CA CYS A 247 24.71 -8.04 -2.39
C CYS A 247 25.31 -6.91 -3.23
N ASN A 248 26.61 -7.01 -3.49
CA ASN A 248 27.42 -5.96 -4.15
C ASN A 248 27.36 -4.60 -3.43
N ASN A 249 27.26 -4.62 -2.09
CA ASN A 249 27.17 -3.46 -1.22
C ASN A 249 26.04 -2.48 -1.60
N GLN A 250 24.98 -2.96 -2.25
CA GLN A 250 23.81 -2.15 -2.55
C GLN A 250 22.97 -1.94 -1.29
N ILE A 251 22.28 -0.80 -1.21
CA ILE A 251 21.29 -0.59 -0.14
C ILE A 251 20.13 -1.55 -0.38
N CYS A 252 19.74 -2.34 0.62
CA CYS A 252 18.71 -3.38 0.44
C CYS A 252 17.39 -2.82 -0.11
N SER A 253 16.96 -1.64 0.32
CA SER A 253 15.72 -0.99 -0.15
C SER A 253 15.86 -0.12 -1.40
N GLN A 254 17.04 -0.05 -1.99
CA GLN A 254 17.26 0.77 -3.18
C GLN A 254 16.49 0.22 -4.39
N LEU A 255 15.94 1.14 -5.17
CA LEU A 255 15.42 0.86 -6.50
C LEU A 255 16.44 1.29 -7.55
N LYS A 256 16.84 0.35 -8.41
CA LYS A 256 17.70 0.66 -9.56
C LYS A 256 16.99 1.65 -10.49
N ASN A 257 17.68 2.72 -10.89
CA ASN A 257 17.17 3.75 -11.82
C ASN A 257 16.01 4.63 -11.29
N ALA A 258 15.75 4.65 -9.98
CA ALA A 258 14.78 5.58 -9.40
C ALA A 258 15.17 7.05 -9.63
N ASN A 259 14.17 7.92 -9.70
CA ASN A 259 14.37 9.36 -9.89
C ASN A 259 15.11 10.00 -8.72
N SER A 260 14.70 9.65 -7.50
CA SER A 260 15.32 10.15 -6.27
C SER A 260 14.97 9.20 -5.11
N TYR A 261 15.55 9.45 -3.95
CA TYR A 261 15.27 8.73 -2.73
C TYR A 261 15.19 9.66 -1.54
N SER A 262 14.72 9.14 -0.40
CA SER A 262 14.85 9.80 0.90
C SER A 262 15.42 8.82 1.91
N ARG A 263 16.39 9.29 2.69
CA ARG A 263 17.00 8.55 3.79
C ARG A 263 16.32 8.93 5.09
N GLN A 264 15.96 7.94 5.90
CA GLN A 264 15.32 8.12 7.20
C GLN A 264 16.25 7.61 8.32
N PRO A 265 17.05 8.50 8.94
CA PRO A 265 17.85 8.12 10.11
C PRO A 265 16.95 7.92 11.32
N ASN A 266 17.27 6.93 12.16
CA ASN A 266 16.64 6.69 13.46
C ASN A 266 15.13 6.39 13.42
N MET A 267 14.68 5.68 12.38
CA MET A 267 13.30 5.25 12.24
C MET A 267 13.18 3.74 12.41
N LEU A 268 11.99 3.24 12.78
CA LEU A 268 11.70 1.81 12.80
C LEU A 268 11.02 1.40 11.50
N HIS A 269 11.20 0.15 11.10
CA HIS A 269 10.63 -0.40 9.88
C HIS A 269 9.13 -0.13 9.75
N ASP A 270 8.35 -0.47 10.78
CA ASP A 270 6.90 -0.33 10.73
C ASP A 270 6.44 1.15 10.81
N SER A 271 7.21 2.00 11.48
CA SER A 271 6.82 3.40 11.67
C SER A 271 7.10 4.28 10.45
N VAL A 272 8.00 3.88 9.54
CA VAL A 272 8.32 4.67 8.34
C VAL A 272 7.12 4.86 7.43
N LEU A 273 6.22 3.88 7.39
CA LEU A 273 5.03 3.95 6.53
C LEU A 273 4.13 5.12 6.91
N THR A 274 3.87 5.31 8.20
CA THR A 274 2.95 6.34 8.69
C THR A 274 3.65 7.66 8.95
N THR A 275 4.89 7.64 9.44
CA THR A 275 5.61 8.88 9.77
C THR A 275 6.08 9.66 8.53
N THR A 276 6.17 9.02 7.37
CA THR A 276 6.63 9.67 6.11
C THR A 276 5.50 10.00 5.13
N GLN A 277 4.24 10.06 5.58
CA GLN A 277 3.10 10.34 4.69
C GLN A 277 3.19 11.70 3.97
N ASP A 278 3.69 12.75 4.64
CA ASP A 278 3.96 14.05 3.99
C ASP A 278 5.00 13.96 2.88
N LEU A 279 6.03 13.13 3.09
CA LEU A 279 7.04 12.87 2.09
C LEU A 279 6.47 12.07 0.90
N GLN A 280 5.66 11.04 1.17
CA GLN A 280 4.98 10.25 0.13
C GLN A 280 4.05 11.13 -0.72
N PHE A 281 3.28 12.01 -0.09
CA PHE A 281 2.44 12.97 -0.79
C PHE A 281 3.25 13.95 -1.63
N ALA A 282 4.33 14.52 -1.08
CA ALA A 282 5.21 15.43 -1.82
C ALA A 282 5.84 14.74 -3.06
N MET A 283 6.25 13.48 -2.94
CA MET A 283 6.76 12.69 -4.06
C MET A 283 5.71 12.54 -5.17
N ILE A 284 4.44 12.28 -4.81
CA ILE A 284 3.32 12.23 -5.78
C ILE A 284 3.13 13.58 -6.47
N GLN A 285 3.16 14.71 -5.74
CA GLN A 285 2.93 16.03 -6.33
C GLN A 285 4.09 16.53 -7.20
N SER A 286 5.32 16.07 -6.92
CA SER A 286 6.53 16.62 -7.54
C SER A 286 6.77 16.19 -8.99
N HIS A 287 6.21 15.07 -9.45
CA HIS A 287 6.37 14.54 -10.81
C HIS A 287 7.79 14.66 -11.40
N GLY A 288 8.80 14.22 -10.65
CA GLY A 288 10.21 14.16 -11.06
C GLY A 288 11.07 15.33 -10.58
N THR A 289 10.48 16.33 -9.92
CA THR A 289 11.20 17.49 -9.36
C THR A 289 11.62 17.31 -7.91
N PHE A 290 11.27 16.18 -7.29
CA PHE A 290 11.59 15.90 -5.90
C PHE A 290 13.10 15.77 -5.68
N ASN A 291 13.65 16.54 -4.75
CA ASN A 291 15.04 16.45 -4.31
C ASN A 291 15.11 16.00 -2.84
N GLY A 292 15.55 14.75 -2.62
CA GLY A 292 15.50 14.06 -1.33
C GLY A 292 16.28 14.67 -0.18
N THR A 293 17.27 15.52 -0.45
CA THR A 293 18.07 16.15 0.61
C THR A 293 17.40 17.35 1.27
N ALA A 294 16.33 17.91 0.69
CA ALA A 294 15.76 19.19 1.12
C ALA A 294 14.65 19.09 2.20
N MET A 295 14.02 17.93 2.39
CA MET A 295 12.84 17.80 3.27
C MET A 295 13.16 17.35 4.70
N TYR A 296 14.31 16.71 4.95
CA TYR A 296 14.71 16.31 6.31
C TYR A 296 14.81 17.53 7.25
N ASN A 297 15.25 18.68 6.72
CA ASN A 297 15.52 19.88 7.53
C ASN A 297 14.29 20.78 7.74
N ASN A 298 13.20 20.61 7.00
CA ASN A 298 12.05 21.55 7.04
C ASN A 298 10.79 21.00 7.71
N VAL A 299 10.69 19.67 7.94
CA VAL A 299 9.46 19.07 8.49
C VAL A 299 9.66 18.47 9.88
N TYR A 300 10.88 18.06 10.25
CA TYR A 300 11.11 17.34 11.51
C TYR A 300 12.12 18.05 12.41
N GLY A 301 11.66 19.10 13.10
CA GLY A 301 12.16 19.41 14.43
C GLY A 301 11.75 18.29 15.39
N TYR A 302 12.45 17.16 15.36
CA TYR A 302 12.15 15.98 16.16
C TYR A 302 12.50 16.25 17.64
N ASN A 303 11.50 16.35 18.51
CA ASN A 303 11.66 16.38 19.97
C ASN A 303 11.36 14.98 20.56
N PRO A 304 12.38 14.22 20.98
CA PRO A 304 12.24 12.83 21.44
C PRO A 304 11.49 12.66 22.78
N ASN A 305 11.05 13.73 23.44
CA ASN A 305 10.45 13.66 24.78
C ASN A 305 8.92 13.52 24.82
N ILE A 306 8.22 13.36 23.68
CA ILE A 306 6.74 13.47 23.65
C ILE A 306 6.00 12.11 23.51
N TYR A 307 6.66 11.03 23.06
CA TYR A 307 5.99 9.72 22.95
C TYR A 307 6.80 8.60 23.60
N GLY A 308 6.78 8.59 24.93
CA GLY A 308 7.16 7.43 25.73
C GLY A 308 6.01 6.45 25.88
N SER A 309 6.29 5.18 25.59
CA SER A 309 5.65 3.96 26.14
C SER A 309 4.11 3.92 26.23
N GLY A 310 3.47 3.11 25.38
CA GLY A 310 2.06 2.76 25.55
C GLY A 310 1.61 1.60 24.67
N LEU A 311 1.33 0.47 25.31
CA LEU A 311 0.74 -0.75 24.74
C LEU A 311 -0.64 -0.51 24.11
N TYR A 312 -1.01 -1.42 23.20
CA TYR A 312 -2.35 -1.66 22.63
C TYR A 312 -3.53 -1.18 23.49
N GLY A 313 -4.46 -0.46 22.86
CA GLY A 313 -5.76 -0.15 23.45
C GLY A 313 -6.67 0.62 22.50
N LEU A 314 -7.51 -0.10 21.75
CA LEU A 314 -8.77 0.44 21.24
C LEU A 314 -9.56 0.95 22.46
N ASN A 315 -9.74 2.27 22.58
CA ASN A 315 -10.92 2.95 23.11
C ASN A 315 -10.63 4.45 23.31
N ASN A 316 -11.58 5.27 22.86
CA ASN A 316 -11.75 6.73 23.07
C ASN A 316 -11.42 7.63 21.87
N PHE A 317 -12.39 7.74 20.96
CA PHE A 317 -12.61 8.98 20.23
C PHE A 317 -13.07 10.05 21.22
N GLN A 318 -12.21 11.03 21.51
CA GLN A 318 -12.64 12.34 22.04
C GLN A 318 -12.44 13.41 20.96
N LEU A 319 -13.55 14.02 20.58
CA LEU A 319 -13.63 15.21 19.74
C LEU A 319 -12.81 16.34 20.37
N VAL A 320 -11.70 16.72 19.72
CA VAL A 320 -11.02 17.98 20.03
C VAL A 320 -11.84 19.11 19.40
N LYS A 321 -12.58 19.83 20.25
CA LYS A 321 -13.22 21.09 19.91
C LYS A 321 -12.15 22.13 19.53
N ASN A 322 -12.30 22.71 18.35
CA ASN A 322 -11.57 23.91 17.92
C ASN A 322 -11.68 25.02 18.99
N LYS A 323 -10.54 25.64 19.33
CA LYS A 323 -10.48 26.92 20.02
C LYS A 323 -9.80 27.94 19.12
N SER A 324 -10.64 28.83 18.61
CA SER A 324 -10.47 30.24 18.27
C SER A 324 -9.07 30.75 17.91
N ILE A 325 -8.95 31.23 16.68
CA ILE A 325 -7.96 32.23 16.25
C ILE A 325 -8.40 33.58 16.85
N GLU A 326 -7.58 34.17 17.72
CA GLU A 326 -7.70 35.59 18.08
C GLU A 326 -6.79 36.40 17.16
N VAL A 327 -7.39 37.44 16.59
CA VAL A 327 -6.78 38.47 15.77
C VAL A 327 -6.13 39.50 16.68
N LEU A 328 -4.84 39.75 16.45
CA LEU A 328 -4.18 41.05 16.64
C LEU A 328 -3.30 41.31 15.42
#